data_AF-A0A2W6AKI2-F1
#
_entry.id   AF-A0A2W6AKI2-F1
#
_cell.length_a   1.000
_cell.length_b   1.000
_cell.length_c   1.000
_cell.angle_alpha   90.00
_cell.angle_beta   90.00
_cell.angle_gamma   90.00
#
_symmetry.space_group_name_H-M   'P 1'
#
loop_
_entity.id
_entity.type
_entity.pdbx_description
1 polymer ?
#
loop_
_entity_poly.entity_id
_entity_poly.type
_entity_poly.pdbx_seq_one_letter_code
_entity_poly.pdbx_strand_id
1 'polypeptide(L)'
;MLQVDSASTSAERQSPLVLAAQRLVGRIEGLVLEVAKLRADNAALRREVRDAVALLETAGSASGNGRRAARATTAVRSASRRRRRRAHAPKGRATPAEVTADVVRAVLVKLGESTAAEIAAEITSAGAPVGGRAVRFLAERAGATTRVGEDGQRRYRLG
;
A
#
# COMPACT_ATOMS: atom_id res chain seq x y z
N MET A 1 -42.60 -51.46 19.85
CA MET A 1 -41.91 -50.16 19.91
C MET A 1 -40.64 -50.26 19.11
N LEU A 2 -40.64 -49.82 17.84
CA LEU A 2 -39.45 -49.77 16.99
C LEU A 2 -39.23 -48.30 16.65
N GLN A 3 -38.27 -47.71 17.34
CA GLN A 3 -37.85 -46.32 17.21
C GLN A 3 -36.50 -46.38 16.47
N VAL A 4 -36.56 -46.46 15.14
CA VAL A 4 -35.38 -46.53 14.28
C VAL A 4 -35.67 -45.62 13.08
N ASP A 5 -34.68 -44.79 12.71
CA ASP A 5 -34.56 -44.05 11.44
C ASP A 5 -35.08 -42.61 11.29
N SER A 6 -35.02 -41.77 12.34
CA SER A 6 -35.14 -40.31 12.14
C SER A 6 -33.82 -39.60 11.78
N ALA A 7 -32.66 -40.23 12.04
CA ALA A 7 -31.34 -39.64 11.77
C ALA A 7 -30.87 -39.81 10.31
N SER A 8 -31.28 -40.89 9.63
CA SER A 8 -30.88 -41.22 8.25
C SER A 8 -31.58 -40.36 7.19
N THR A 9 -32.80 -39.88 7.46
CA THR A 9 -33.59 -39.10 6.50
C THR A 9 -33.15 -37.63 6.36
N SER A 10 -32.31 -37.13 7.27
CA SER A 10 -31.84 -35.73 7.25
C SER A 10 -30.62 -35.52 6.36
N ALA A 11 -29.76 -36.53 6.25
CA ALA A 11 -28.56 -36.50 5.40
C ALA A 11 -28.90 -36.66 3.91
N GLU A 12 -29.94 -37.42 3.57
CA GLU A 12 -30.35 -37.68 2.17
C GLU A 12 -31.16 -36.55 1.52
N ARG A 13 -31.61 -35.54 2.27
CA ARG A 13 -32.37 -34.39 1.75
C ARG A 13 -31.55 -33.14 1.48
N GLN A 14 -30.23 -33.16 1.66
CA GLN A 14 -29.40 -32.00 1.35
C GLN A 14 -29.11 -31.94 -0.15
N SER A 15 -29.68 -30.94 -0.82
CA SER A 15 -29.45 -30.68 -2.25
C SER A 15 -27.94 -30.65 -2.56
N PRO A 16 -27.47 -31.27 -3.66
CA PRO A 16 -26.06 -31.31 -4.02
C PRO A 16 -25.46 -29.89 -4.20
N LEU A 17 -26.29 -28.91 -4.55
CA LEU A 17 -25.91 -27.50 -4.60
C LEU A 17 -25.52 -26.95 -3.21
N VAL A 18 -26.25 -27.34 -2.17
CA VAL A 18 -25.99 -26.91 -0.78
C VAL A 18 -24.66 -27.50 -0.29
N LEU A 19 -24.39 -28.77 -0.60
CA LEU A 19 -23.10 -29.40 -0.27
C LEU A 19 -21.92 -28.77 -1.03
N ALA A 20 -22.13 -28.39 -2.30
CA ALA A 20 -21.12 -27.65 -3.06
C ALA A 20 -20.88 -26.25 -2.47
N ALA A 21 -21.95 -25.54 -2.11
CA ALA A 21 -21.87 -24.22 -1.48
C ALA A 21 -21.14 -24.28 -0.13
N GLN A 22 -21.45 -25.25 0.73
CA GLN A 22 -20.77 -25.44 2.02
C GLN A 22 -19.26 -25.69 1.85
N ARG A 23 -18.86 -26.50 0.87
CA ARG A 23 -17.43 -26.73 0.57
C ARG A 23 -16.73 -25.45 0.07
N LEU A 24 -17.42 -24.65 -0.74
CA LEU A 24 -16.89 -23.36 -1.20
C LEU A 24 -16.73 -22.38 -0.04
N VAL A 25 -17.71 -22.29 0.86
CA VAL A 25 -17.63 -21.46 2.07
C VAL A 25 -16.42 -21.86 2.91
N GLY A 26 -16.25 -23.15 3.21
CA GLY A 26 -15.08 -23.60 3.98
C GLY A 26 -13.74 -23.29 3.30
N ARG A 27 -13.66 -23.35 1.96
CA ARG A 27 -12.46 -22.91 1.23
C ARG A 27 -12.23 -21.40 1.34
N ILE A 28 -13.29 -20.60 1.23
CA ILE A 28 -13.21 -19.14 1.34
C ILE A 28 -12.75 -18.76 2.75
N GLU A 29 -13.33 -19.36 3.79
CA GLU A 29 -12.92 -19.16 5.17
C GLU A 29 -11.44 -19.48 5.39
N GLY A 30 -10.97 -20.61 4.84
CA GLY A 30 -9.56 -20.98 4.86
C GLY A 30 -8.66 -19.92 4.19
N LEU A 31 -9.03 -19.45 3.00
CA LEU A 31 -8.30 -18.40 2.29
C LEU A 31 -8.29 -17.08 3.05
N VAL A 32 -9.39 -16.71 3.72
CA VAL A 32 -9.44 -15.49 4.53
C VAL A 32 -8.46 -15.57 5.71
N LEU A 33 -8.39 -16.72 6.39
CA LEU A 33 -7.42 -16.94 7.47
C LEU A 33 -5.98 -16.88 6.94
N GLU A 34 -5.72 -17.47 5.79
CA GLU A 34 -4.40 -17.47 5.16
C GLU A 34 -3.96 -16.06 4.74
N VAL A 35 -4.87 -15.27 4.15
CA VAL A 35 -4.62 -13.85 3.83
C VAL A 35 -4.35 -13.02 5.09
N ALA A 36 -5.09 -13.27 6.18
CA ALA A 36 -4.85 -12.58 7.45
C ALA A 36 -3.45 -12.89 7.99
N LYS A 37 -3.02 -14.16 7.93
CA LYS A 37 -1.67 -14.59 8.30
C LYS A 37 -0.60 -13.91 7.42
N LEU A 38 -0.76 -13.97 6.10
CA LEU A 38 0.18 -13.34 5.16
C LEU A 38 0.31 -11.83 5.39
N ARG A 39 -0.78 -11.15 5.75
CA ARG A 39 -0.73 -9.72 6.10
C ARG A 39 0.03 -9.45 7.39
N ALA A 40 -0.13 -10.31 8.40
CA ALA A 40 0.62 -10.20 9.65
C ALA A 40 2.13 -10.41 9.42
N ASP A 41 2.48 -11.46 8.66
CA ASP A 41 3.88 -11.78 8.31
C ASP A 41 4.51 -10.65 7.49
N ASN A 42 3.79 -10.11 6.51
CA ASN A 42 4.28 -9.00 5.70
C ASN A 42 4.49 -7.72 6.55
N ALA A 43 3.62 -7.46 7.52
CA ALA A 43 3.79 -6.34 8.46
C ALA A 43 4.99 -6.54 9.41
N ALA A 44 5.33 -7.78 9.78
CA ALA A 44 6.55 -8.10 10.52
C ALA A 44 7.79 -7.86 9.66
N LEU A 45 7.84 -8.40 8.45
CA LEU A 45 8.95 -8.19 7.51
C LEU A 45 9.20 -6.71 7.20
N ARG A 46 8.15 -5.90 7.05
CA ARG A 46 8.29 -4.44 6.86
C ARG A 46 8.85 -3.71 8.08
N ARG A 47 8.71 -4.26 9.29
CA ARG A 47 9.37 -3.71 10.48
C ARG A 47 10.85 -4.07 10.44
N GLU A 48 11.19 -5.33 10.21
CA GLU A 48 12.57 -5.80 10.10
C GLU A 48 13.37 -5.05 9.02
N VAL A 49 12.78 -4.83 7.84
CA VAL A 49 13.41 -4.05 6.77
C VAL A 49 13.68 -2.60 7.21
N ARG A 50 12.74 -1.96 7.92
CA ARG A 50 12.95 -0.60 8.42
C ARG A 50 14.05 -0.55 9.48
N ASP A 51 14.10 -1.54 10.36
CA ASP A 51 15.13 -1.64 11.39
C ASP A 51 16.51 -1.86 10.76
N ALA A 52 16.61 -2.74 9.76
CA ALA A 52 17.84 -2.97 8.99
C ALA A 52 18.31 -1.70 8.27
N VAL A 53 17.39 -0.96 7.63
CA VAL A 53 17.71 0.32 6.97
C VAL A 53 18.19 1.35 8.00
N ALA A 54 17.55 1.45 9.16
CA ALA A 54 17.97 2.38 10.22
C ALA A 54 19.38 2.06 10.75
N LEU A 55 19.72 0.78 10.89
CA LEU A 55 21.07 0.35 11.26
C LEU A 55 22.11 0.75 10.20
N LEU A 56 21.79 0.57 8.91
CA LEU A 56 22.67 0.96 7.80
C LEU A 56 22.87 2.48 7.72
N GLU A 57 21.82 3.27 7.91
CA GLU A 57 21.90 4.74 7.94
C GLU A 57 22.75 5.23 9.14
N THR A 58 22.64 4.56 10.29
CA THR A 58 23.45 4.87 11.47
C THR A 58 24.93 4.54 11.24
N ALA A 59 25.23 3.38 10.64
CA ALA A 59 26.60 2.98 10.28
C ALA A 59 27.21 3.92 9.23
N GLY A 60 26.44 4.31 8.20
CA GLY A 60 26.85 5.28 7.18
C GLY A 60 27.11 6.67 7.76
N SER A 61 26.32 7.10 8.73
CA SER A 61 26.48 8.39 9.42
C SER A 61 27.72 8.43 10.31
N ALA A 62 28.04 7.32 10.99
CA ALA A 62 29.26 7.19 11.78
C ALA A 62 30.54 7.29 10.91
N SER A 63 30.50 6.73 9.69
CA SER A 63 31.61 6.83 8.73
C SER A 63 31.74 8.23 8.08
N GLY A 64 30.68 9.02 8.02
CA GLY A 64 30.67 10.36 7.39
C GLY A 64 31.14 11.51 8.30
N ASN A 65 31.17 11.30 9.62
CA ASN A 65 31.45 12.37 10.58
C ASN A 65 32.94 12.77 10.65
N GLY A 66 33.86 11.96 10.10
CA GLY A 66 35.30 12.28 10.06
C GLY A 66 35.70 13.35 9.03
N ARG A 67 34.81 13.73 8.09
CA ARG A 67 35.16 14.66 6.99
C ARG A 67 34.61 16.08 7.14
N ARG A 68 33.79 16.37 8.16
CA ARG A 68 33.15 17.69 8.34
C ARG A 68 33.88 18.65 9.27
N ALA A 69 34.91 18.20 9.99
CA ALA A 69 35.66 19.05 10.93
C ALA A 69 36.68 20.00 10.26
N ALA A 70 36.97 19.87 8.97
CA ALA A 70 38.02 20.66 8.30
C ALA A 70 37.53 21.92 7.56
N ARG A 71 36.27 22.34 7.70
CA ARG A 71 35.72 23.48 6.94
C ARG A 71 34.96 24.49 7.80
N ALA A 72 35.55 24.88 8.92
CA ALA A 72 34.95 25.85 9.84
C ALA A 72 35.93 26.93 10.31
N THR A 73 36.65 27.57 9.38
CA THR A 73 37.39 28.81 9.66
C THR A 73 37.46 29.71 8.42
N THR A 74 36.38 30.44 8.11
CA THR A 74 36.41 31.83 7.60
C THR A 74 35.01 32.33 7.19
N ALA A 75 34.80 33.65 7.38
CA ALA A 75 33.75 34.52 6.82
C ALA A 75 32.46 34.76 7.64
N VAL A 76 32.62 35.61 8.67
CA VAL A 76 32.00 36.94 8.85
C VAL A 76 30.52 37.17 8.45
N ARG A 77 29.75 37.59 9.47
CA ARG A 77 28.53 38.44 9.48
C ARG A 77 27.99 38.94 8.13
N SER A 78 26.76 38.53 7.82
CA SER A 78 25.74 39.42 7.23
C SER A 78 24.36 39.04 7.75
N ALA A 79 23.66 40.04 8.28
CA ALA A 79 22.38 39.88 8.95
C ALA A 79 21.19 40.08 7.99
N SER A 80 20.19 39.23 8.22
CA SER A 80 18.75 39.48 8.02
C SER A 80 18.11 39.32 6.62
N ARG A 81 17.00 38.57 6.65
CA ARG A 81 15.89 38.49 5.69
C ARG A 81 16.09 37.75 4.37
N ARG A 82 16.51 36.47 4.47
CA ARG A 82 16.13 35.47 3.47
C ARG A 82 14.86 34.74 3.92
N ARG A 83 13.77 34.98 3.19
CA ARG A 83 12.54 34.16 3.12
C ARG A 83 12.89 32.71 3.46
N ARG A 84 12.27 32.17 4.52
CA ARG A 84 12.24 30.74 4.81
C ARG A 84 11.73 30.02 3.57
N ARG A 85 12.64 29.63 2.66
CA ARG A 85 12.39 28.55 1.72
C ARG A 85 12.13 27.35 2.62
N ARG A 86 10.85 26.99 2.77
CA ARG A 86 10.46 25.66 3.26
C ARG A 86 11.41 24.70 2.55
N ALA A 87 12.26 24.01 3.32
CA ALA A 87 13.13 23.00 2.78
C ALA A 87 12.22 22.11 1.92
N HIS A 88 12.44 22.14 0.60
CA HIS A 88 11.73 21.26 -0.30
C HIS A 88 12.07 19.87 0.19
N ALA A 89 11.10 19.21 0.82
CA ALA A 89 11.15 17.78 1.06
C ALA A 89 11.62 17.13 -0.26
N PRO A 90 12.51 16.13 -0.19
CA PRO A 90 13.12 15.53 -1.38
C PRO A 90 12.03 15.24 -2.41
N LYS A 91 12.29 15.74 -3.61
CA LYS A 91 11.35 15.92 -4.71
C LYS A 91 10.86 14.55 -5.18
N GLY A 92 9.75 14.09 -4.60
CA GLY A 92 9.17 12.78 -4.89
C GLY A 92 9.96 11.66 -4.21
N ARG A 93 9.30 10.84 -3.40
CA ARG A 93 9.83 9.50 -3.10
C ARG A 93 10.00 8.80 -4.44
N ALA A 94 11.18 8.27 -4.73
CA ALA A 94 11.39 7.47 -5.93
C ALA A 94 10.32 6.38 -5.93
N THR A 95 9.45 6.39 -6.93
CA THR A 95 8.47 5.32 -7.10
C THR A 95 9.24 4.02 -7.25
N PRO A 96 9.03 3.02 -6.38
CA PRO A 96 9.63 1.71 -6.53
C PRO A 96 9.29 1.14 -7.91
N ALA A 97 10.22 0.39 -8.52
CA ALA A 97 10.00 -0.24 -9.82
C ALA A 97 8.81 -1.22 -9.82
N GLU A 98 8.48 -1.74 -8.65
CA GLU A 98 7.33 -2.63 -8.41
C GLU A 98 5.97 -1.94 -8.60
N VAL A 99 5.93 -0.60 -8.55
CA VAL A 99 4.68 0.16 -8.70
C VAL A 99 4.40 0.38 -10.17
N THR A 100 3.68 -0.57 -10.75
CA THR A 100 3.30 -0.59 -12.17
C THR A 100 1.88 -0.06 -12.38
N ALA A 101 1.48 0.08 -13.65
CA ALA A 101 0.11 0.41 -14.02
C ALA A 101 -0.89 -0.66 -13.56
N ASP A 102 -0.49 -1.92 -13.48
CA ASP A 102 -1.35 -3.02 -13.05
C ASP A 102 -1.68 -2.93 -11.56
N VAL A 103 -0.73 -2.49 -10.72
CA VAL A 103 -0.98 -2.21 -9.30
C VAL A 103 -2.01 -1.10 -9.17
N VAL A 104 -1.88 -0.02 -9.94
CA VAL A 104 -2.85 1.09 -9.94
C VAL A 104 -4.22 0.63 -10.45
N ARG A 105 -4.27 -0.21 -11.49
CA ARG A 105 -5.51 -0.83 -12.00
C ARG A 105 -6.18 -1.64 -10.90
N ALA A 106 -5.44 -2.51 -10.20
CA ALA A 106 -5.97 -3.33 -9.11
C ALA A 106 -6.51 -2.48 -7.95
N VAL A 107 -5.81 -1.41 -7.59
CA VAL A 107 -6.28 -0.46 -6.55
C VAL A 107 -7.54 0.28 -7.01
N LEU A 108 -7.64 0.66 -8.28
CA LEU A 108 -8.87 1.26 -8.83
C LEU A 108 -10.04 0.27 -8.87
N VAL A 109 -9.81 -1.02 -9.16
CA VAL A 109 -10.85 -2.05 -9.02
C VAL A 109 -11.34 -2.13 -7.57
N LYS A 110 -10.43 -2.02 -6.60
CA LYS A 110 -10.76 -2.08 -5.18
C LYS A 110 -11.55 -0.86 -4.70
N LEU A 111 -11.14 0.35 -5.10
CA LEU A 111 -11.71 1.60 -4.58
C LEU A 111 -12.85 2.16 -5.47
N GLY A 112 -12.94 1.71 -6.71
CA GLY A 112 -13.87 2.23 -7.72
C GLY A 112 -13.40 3.58 -8.28
N GLU A 113 -13.93 4.66 -7.72
CA GLU A 113 -13.58 6.03 -8.09
C GLU A 113 -12.80 6.70 -6.96
N SER A 114 -11.59 7.17 -7.25
CA SER A 114 -10.70 7.73 -6.21
C SER A 114 -9.75 8.78 -6.73
N THR A 115 -9.29 9.65 -5.84
CA THR A 115 -8.27 10.65 -6.13
C THR A 115 -6.88 10.02 -6.20
N ALA A 116 -5.95 10.68 -6.89
CA ALA A 116 -4.55 10.24 -6.93
C ALA A 116 -3.88 10.18 -5.55
N ALA A 117 -4.36 10.97 -4.58
CA ALA A 117 -3.85 10.97 -3.21
C ALA A 117 -4.32 9.72 -2.45
N GLU A 118 -5.59 9.34 -2.60
CA GLU A 118 -6.15 8.13 -1.99
C GLU A 118 -5.51 6.87 -2.56
N ILE A 119 -5.35 6.80 -3.89
CA ILE A 119 -4.66 5.69 -4.56
C ILE A 119 -3.20 5.60 -4.09
N ALA A 120 -2.50 6.74 -3.98
CA ALA A 120 -1.13 6.76 -3.47
C ALA A 120 -1.05 6.33 -2.01
N ALA A 121 -2.01 6.74 -1.18
CA ALA A 121 -2.09 6.35 0.22
C ALA A 121 -2.33 4.84 0.37
N GLU A 122 -3.19 4.27 -0.48
CA GLU A 122 -3.46 2.83 -0.51
C GLU A 122 -2.23 2.01 -0.94
N ILE A 123 -1.50 2.46 -1.97
CA ILE A 123 -0.27 1.77 -2.39
C ILE A 123 0.83 1.92 -1.33
N THR A 124 0.90 3.09 -0.68
CA THR A 124 1.86 3.35 0.40
C THR A 124 1.53 2.57 1.67
N SER A 125 0.25 2.40 2.01
CA SER A 125 -0.18 1.53 3.12
C SER A 125 0.12 0.06 2.80
N ALA A 126 0.06 -0.33 1.52
CA ALA A 126 0.56 -1.58 1.00
C ALA A 126 2.10 -1.65 0.90
N GLY A 127 2.85 -0.70 1.47
CA GLY A 127 4.29 -0.81 1.72
C GLY A 127 5.18 -0.27 0.60
N ALA A 128 4.60 0.09 -0.55
CA ALA A 128 5.34 0.70 -1.65
C ALA A 128 5.14 2.22 -1.62
N PRO A 129 6.15 3.03 -1.24
CA PRO A 129 5.98 4.47 -1.12
C PRO A 129 5.76 5.12 -2.50
N VAL A 130 4.59 5.69 -2.73
CA VAL A 130 4.24 6.33 -4.02
C VAL A 130 3.72 7.74 -3.80
N GLY A 131 4.19 8.68 -4.62
CA GLY A 131 3.64 10.04 -4.64
C GLY A 131 2.42 10.13 -5.56
N GLY A 132 1.43 10.94 -5.19
CA GLY A 132 0.23 11.17 -6.01
C GLY A 132 0.54 11.63 -7.44
N ARG A 133 1.65 12.35 -7.68
CA ARG A 133 2.09 12.72 -9.03
C ARG A 133 2.43 11.51 -9.90
N ALA A 134 3.06 10.48 -9.33
CA ALA A 134 3.38 9.26 -10.07
C ALA A 134 2.11 8.46 -10.39
N VAL A 135 1.15 8.42 -9.45
CA VAL A 135 -0.16 7.82 -9.68
C VAL A 135 -0.86 8.44 -10.88
N ARG A 136 -0.78 9.77 -11.10
CA ARG A 136 -1.42 10.41 -12.26
C ARG A 136 -0.94 9.82 -13.59
N PHE A 137 0.36 9.56 -13.73
CA PHE A 137 0.94 8.96 -14.94
C PHE A 137 0.62 7.46 -15.05
N LEU A 138 0.61 6.75 -13.93
CA LEU A 138 0.32 5.32 -13.91
C LEU A 138 -1.17 5.03 -14.12
N ALA A 139 -2.06 5.89 -13.65
CA ALA A 139 -3.50 5.76 -13.83
C ALA A 139 -3.90 5.90 -15.30
N GLU A 140 -3.28 6.83 -16.03
CA GLU A 140 -3.47 6.97 -17.49
C GLU A 140 -3.04 5.69 -18.23
N ARG A 141 -1.86 5.16 -17.89
CA ARG A 141 -1.37 3.86 -18.43
C ARG A 141 -2.24 2.67 -18.02
N ALA A 142 -2.90 2.76 -16.87
CA ALA A 142 -3.84 1.75 -16.39
C ALA A 142 -5.21 1.80 -17.09
N GLY A 143 -5.44 2.77 -17.99
CA GLY A 143 -6.71 2.96 -18.68
C GLY A 143 -7.77 3.67 -17.84
N ALA A 144 -7.36 4.43 -16.82
CA ALA A 144 -8.30 5.17 -16.00
C ALA A 144 -8.83 6.41 -16.73
N THR A 145 -10.15 6.60 -16.69
CA THR A 145 -10.78 7.86 -17.09
C THR A 145 -10.73 8.86 -15.93
N THR A 146 -10.51 10.14 -16.25
CA THR A 146 -10.44 11.22 -15.25
C THR A 146 -11.70 12.06 -15.30
N ARG A 147 -12.31 12.30 -14.13
CA ARG A 147 -13.38 13.29 -13.93
C ARG A 147 -12.97 14.31 -12.90
N VAL A 148 -13.51 15.52 -13.00
CA VAL A 148 -13.33 16.55 -11.97
C VAL A 148 -14.57 16.49 -11.08
N GLY A 149 -14.37 16.22 -9.79
CA GLY A 149 -15.43 16.21 -8.80
C GLY A 149 -15.90 17.62 -8.44
N GLU A 150 -16.99 17.71 -7.69
CA GLU A 150 -17.55 18.98 -7.18
C GLU A 150 -16.57 19.73 -6.26
N ASP A 151 -15.65 19.00 -5.64
CA ASP A 151 -14.55 19.49 -4.81
C ASP A 151 -13.37 20.06 -5.63
N GLY A 152 -13.49 20.09 -6.96
CA GLY A 152 -12.42 20.52 -7.88
C GLY A 152 -11.27 19.52 -7.99
N GLN A 153 -11.37 18.34 -7.37
CA GLN A 153 -10.32 17.33 -7.41
C GLN A 153 -10.49 16.39 -8.60
N ARG A 154 -9.36 15.91 -9.13
CA ARG A 154 -9.35 14.89 -10.19
C ARG A 154 -9.56 13.51 -9.58
N ARG A 155 -10.63 12.85 -10.01
CA ARG A 155 -11.00 11.48 -9.64
C ARG A 155 -10.76 10.56 -10.82
N TYR A 156 -10.17 9.41 -10.52
CA TYR A 156 -9.79 8.38 -11.46
C TYR A 156 -10.70 7.19 -11.25
N ARG A 157 -11.22 6.63 -12.34
CA ARG A 157 -12.02 5.41 -12.36
C ARG A 157 -11.65 4.59 -13.59
N LEU A 158 -11.82 3.27 -13.54
CA LEU A 158 -11.63 2.44 -14.73
C LEU A 158 -12.70 2.76 -15.77
N GLY A 159 -12.27 2.92 -17.02
CA GLY A 159 -13.14 3.11 -18.18
C GLY A 159 -13.79 1.83 -18.64
#